data_AF-A0A1B4LMQ9-F1
#
_entry.id   AF-A0A1B4LMQ9-F1
#
_cell.length_a   1.000
_cell.length_b   1.000
_cell.length_c   1.000
_cell.angle_alpha   90.00
_cell.angle_beta   90.00
_cell.angle_gamma   90.00
#
_symmetry.space_group_name_H-M   'P 1'
#
loop_
_entity.id
_entity.type
_entity.pdbx_description
1 polymer ?
#
loop_
_entity_poly.entity_id
_entity_poly.type
_entity_poly.pdbx_seq_one_letter_code
_entity_poly.pdbx_strand_id
1 'polypeptide(L)'
;MIEVLIALAIVAVALGAVMRAIGALAADTDTTRMRLLALWSADNALGELRIASSWPDAGTQTFACPQGRYRFVCRQSVATLPSPLVRRVTVSVYPSASSGTVLAEVVTVIQNEARR
;
A
#
# COMPACT_ATOMS: atom_id res chain seq x y z
N MET A 1 43.03 15.75 33.05
CA MET A 1 41.67 15.39 33.51
C MET A 1 40.58 15.91 32.58
N ILE A 2 40.59 17.19 32.16
CA ILE A 2 39.60 17.74 31.20
C ILE A 2 39.59 17.02 29.84
N GLU A 3 40.74 16.54 29.39
CA GLU A 3 40.91 15.84 28.11
C GLU A 3 40.08 14.56 28.00
N VAL A 4 40.04 13.77 29.08
CA VAL A 4 39.25 12.52 29.13
C VAL A 4 37.74 12.82 29.15
N LEU A 5 37.33 13.91 29.80
CA LEU A 5 35.93 14.34 29.83
C LEU A 5 35.44 14.80 28.46
N ILE A 6 36.27 15.56 27.74
CA ILE A 6 35.94 15.99 26.37
C ILE A 6 35.83 14.77 25.45
N ALA A 7 36.76 13.82 25.56
CA ALA A 7 36.70 12.59 24.77
C ALA A 7 35.41 11.79 25.03
N LEU A 8 35.03 11.60 26.29
CA LEU A 8 33.79 10.93 26.67
C LEU A 8 32.54 11.67 26.18
N ALA A 9 32.53 13.01 26.25
CA ALA A 9 31.42 13.81 25.75
C ALA A 9 31.22 13.65 24.24
N ILE A 10 32.31 13.66 23.45
CA ILE A 10 32.26 13.44 22.00
C ILE A 10 31.73 12.03 21.70
N VAL A 11 32.24 11.01 22.40
CA VAL A 11 31.78 9.62 22.24
C VAL A 11 30.30 9.48 22.59
N ALA A 12 29.84 10.09 23.68
CA ALA A 12 28.44 10.06 24.09
C ALA A 12 27.52 10.70 23.03
N VAL A 13 27.91 11.85 22.48
CA VAL A 13 27.15 12.51 21.40
C VAL A 13 27.14 11.67 20.13
N ALA A 14 28.29 11.10 19.75
CA ALA A 14 28.39 10.23 18.57
C ALA A 14 27.49 8.99 18.71
N LEU A 15 27.51 8.32 19.86
CA LEU A 15 26.63 7.18 20.15
C LEU A 15 25.16 7.57 20.18
N GLY A 16 24.83 8.73 20.75
CA GLY A 16 23.48 9.29 20.74
C GLY A 16 22.94 9.50 19.32
N ALA A 17 23.76 10.05 18.43
CA ALA A 17 23.42 10.24 17.03
C ALA A 17 23.20 8.89 16.30
N VAL A 18 24.07 7.90 16.53
CA VAL A 18 23.95 6.56 15.95
C VAL A 18 22.67 5.85 16.42
N MET A 19 22.35 5.88 17.72
CA MET A 19 21.12 5.28 18.24
C MET A 19 19.87 5.90 17.61
N ARG A 20 19.86 7.23 17.45
CA ARG A 20 18.76 7.93 16.75
C ARG A 20 18.65 7.50 15.29
N ALA A 21 19.76 7.34 14.58
CA ALA A 21 19.78 6.87 13.20
C ALA A 21 19.22 5.44 13.07
N ILE A 22 19.62 4.52 13.96
CA ILE A 22 19.10 3.15 14.01
C ILE A 22 17.58 3.15 14.27
N GLY A 23 17.13 3.96 15.23
CA GLY A 23 15.70 4.09 15.54
C GLY A 23 14.88 4.60 14.35
N ALA A 24 15.39 5.58 13.61
CA ALA A 24 14.75 6.09 12.40
C ALA A 24 14.65 5.00 11.31
N LEU A 25 15.70 4.21 11.11
CA LEU A 25 15.70 3.10 10.14
C LEU A 25 14.67 2.03 10.52
N ALA A 26 14.61 1.64 11.79
CA ALA A 26 13.64 0.65 12.26
C ALA A 26 12.18 1.11 12.04
N ALA A 27 11.87 2.37 12.32
CA ALA A 27 10.52 2.92 12.08
C ALA A 27 10.14 2.89 10.58
N ASP A 28 11.09 3.14 9.69
CA ASP A 28 10.87 3.15 8.24
C ASP A 28 10.55 1.75 7.66
N THR A 29 11.01 0.69 8.34
CA THR A 29 10.72 -0.68 7.89
C THR A 29 9.23 -1.06 8.04
N ASP A 30 8.54 -0.59 9.09
CA ASP A 30 7.12 -0.96 9.31
C ASP A 30 6.19 -0.23 8.34
N THR A 31 6.46 1.04 8.05
CA THR A 31 5.70 1.83 7.07
C THR A 31 5.88 1.28 5.66
N THR A 32 7.11 0.92 5.29
CA THR A 32 7.43 0.28 4.01
C THR A 32 6.74 -1.08 3.89
N ARG A 33 6.80 -1.91 4.94
CA ARG A 33 6.10 -3.20 4.99
C ARG A 33 4.59 -3.05 4.83
N MET A 34 4.00 -2.05 5.49
CA MET A 34 2.57 -1.77 5.37
C MET A 34 2.20 -1.44 3.91
N ARG A 35 2.98 -0.60 3.22
CA ARG A 35 2.75 -0.27 1.79
C ARG A 35 2.92 -1.47 0.87
N LEU A 36 3.92 -2.32 1.11
CA LEU A 36 4.11 -3.55 0.35
C LEU A 36 2.91 -4.49 0.47
N LEU A 37 2.42 -4.71 1.70
CA LEU A 37 1.24 -5.54 1.94
C LEU A 37 -0.03 -4.91 1.36
N ALA A 38 -0.13 -3.58 1.36
CA ALA A 38 -1.22 -2.88 0.69
C ALA A 38 -1.18 -3.14 -0.83
N LEU A 39 0.00 -3.08 -1.46
CA LEU A 39 0.15 -3.41 -2.88
C LEU A 39 -0.29 -4.86 -3.18
N TRP A 40 0.12 -5.83 -2.35
CA TRP A 40 -0.31 -7.22 -2.48
C TRP A 40 -1.83 -7.37 -2.35
N SER A 41 -2.48 -6.62 -1.45
CA SER A 41 -3.94 -6.65 -1.34
C SER A 41 -4.64 -6.09 -2.60
N ALA A 42 -4.05 -5.08 -3.25
CA ALA A 42 -4.56 -4.55 -4.52
C ALA A 42 -4.40 -5.56 -5.66
N ASP A 43 -3.22 -6.19 -5.76
CA ASP A 43 -2.94 -7.21 -6.77
C ASP A 43 -3.84 -8.44 -6.59
N ASN A 44 -4.08 -8.89 -5.36
CA ASN A 44 -5.00 -9.98 -5.08
C ASN A 44 -6.42 -9.65 -5.53
N ALA A 45 -6.90 -8.43 -5.27
CA ALA A 45 -8.23 -8.01 -5.71
C ALA A 45 -8.37 -7.99 -7.25
N LEU A 46 -7.33 -7.53 -7.96
CA LEU A 46 -7.31 -7.59 -9.43
C LEU A 46 -7.18 -9.02 -9.95
N GLY A 47 -6.40 -9.86 -9.27
CA GLY A 47 -6.25 -11.28 -9.57
C GLY A 47 -7.56 -12.04 -9.44
N GLU A 48 -8.31 -11.81 -8.36
CA GLU A 48 -9.64 -12.38 -8.14
C GLU A 48 -10.58 -12.02 -9.29
N LEU A 49 -10.59 -10.74 -9.69
CA LEU A 49 -11.41 -10.26 -10.80
C LEU A 49 -11.04 -10.92 -12.14
N ARG A 50 -9.74 -11.15 -12.38
CA ARG A 50 -9.25 -11.84 -13.58
C ARG A 50 -9.63 -13.33 -13.57
N ILE A 51 -9.48 -14.00 -12.43
CA ILE A 51 -9.78 -15.44 -12.28
C ILE A 51 -11.29 -15.70 -12.40
N ALA A 52 -12.12 -14.80 -11.89
CA ALA A 52 -13.58 -14.88 -12.03
C ALA A 52 -14.05 -14.77 -13.49
N SER A 53 -13.18 -14.33 -14.42
CA SER A 53 -13.52 -14.05 -15.83
C SER A 53 -14.79 -13.20 -15.98
N SER A 54 -15.07 -12.36 -14.97
CA SER A 54 -16.30 -11.59 -14.88
C SER A 54 -16.14 -10.23 -15.52
N TRP A 55 -17.22 -9.71 -16.10
CA TRP A 55 -17.26 -8.35 -16.63
C TRP A 55 -17.74 -7.41 -15.52
N PRO A 56 -16.85 -6.64 -14.85
CA PRO A 56 -17.20 -5.92 -13.63
C PRO A 56 -18.08 -4.72 -13.93
N ASP A 57 -19.18 -4.54 -13.19
CA ASP A 57 -20.08 -3.40 -13.34
C ASP A 57 -19.40 -2.05 -13.05
N ALA A 58 -19.84 -1.01 -13.75
CA ALA A 58 -19.34 0.34 -13.52
C ALA A 58 -19.79 0.85 -12.15
N GLY A 59 -18.90 1.57 -11.46
CA GLY A 59 -19.20 2.10 -10.13
C GLY A 59 -18.03 1.94 -9.18
N THR A 60 -18.31 2.11 -7.90
CA THR A 60 -17.32 1.97 -6.83
C THR A 60 -17.84 1.01 -5.78
N GLN A 61 -17.03 0.02 -5.43
CA GLN A 61 -17.28 -0.91 -4.34
C GLN A 61 -16.15 -0.79 -3.31
N THR A 62 -16.51 -0.85 -2.04
CA THR A 62 -15.54 -0.84 -0.93
C THR A 62 -15.72 -2.12 -0.12
N PHE A 63 -14.62 -2.80 0.16
CA PHE A 63 -14.62 -4.08 0.88
C PHE A 63 -13.36 -4.24 1.74
N ALA A 64 -13.42 -5.13 2.73
CA ALA A 64 -12.27 -5.44 3.58
C ALA A 64 -11.26 -6.31 2.81
N CYS A 65 -9.97 -5.97 2.90
CA CYS A 65 -8.89 -6.74 2.27
C CYS A 65 -7.69 -6.90 3.24
N PRO A 66 -7.90 -7.55 4.40
CA PRO A 66 -6.92 -7.58 5.48
C PRO A 66 -5.64 -8.34 5.10
N GLN A 67 -4.52 -7.92 5.68
CA GLN A 67 -3.20 -8.56 5.53
C GLN A 67 -2.57 -8.79 6.89
N GLY A 68 -2.77 -9.99 7.45
CA GLY A 68 -2.34 -10.33 8.81
C GLY A 68 -2.94 -9.36 9.84
N ARG A 69 -2.08 -8.56 10.50
CA ARG A 69 -2.50 -7.56 11.49
C ARG A 69 -3.09 -6.28 10.89
N TYR A 70 -2.88 -6.02 9.60
CA TYR A 70 -3.37 -4.80 8.97
C TYR A 70 -4.81 -5.00 8.47
N ARG A 71 -5.73 -4.17 8.96
CA ARG A 71 -7.16 -4.22 8.61
C ARG A 71 -7.46 -3.30 7.42
N PHE A 72 -6.76 -3.52 6.32
CA PHE A 72 -6.92 -2.69 5.13
C PHE A 72 -8.35 -2.72 4.58
N VAL A 73 -8.70 -1.61 3.93
CA VAL A 73 -9.95 -1.44 3.20
C VAL A 73 -9.60 -1.15 1.76
N CYS A 74 -10.12 -1.95 0.85
CA CYS A 74 -9.91 -1.80 -0.59
C CYS A 74 -11.13 -1.11 -1.19
N ARG A 75 -10.88 -0.17 -2.10
CA ARG A 75 -11.89 0.47 -2.92
C ARG A 75 -11.60 0.15 -4.37
N GLN A 76 -12.47 -0.60 -5.01
CA GLN A 76 -12.42 -0.87 -6.43
C GLN A 76 -13.35 0.12 -7.14
N SER A 77 -12.81 0.88 -8.06
CA SER A 77 -13.54 1.80 -8.94
C SER A 77 -13.42 1.32 -10.38
N VAL A 78 -14.57 1.11 -11.02
CA VAL A 78 -14.68 0.66 -12.40
C VAL A 78 -15.22 1.81 -13.24
N ALA A 79 -14.41 2.30 -14.16
CA ALA A 79 -14.76 3.37 -15.08
C ALA A 79 -14.92 2.84 -16.51
N THR A 80 -15.98 3.28 -17.18
CA THR A 80 -16.14 3.06 -18.62
C THR A 80 -15.11 3.88 -19.39
N LEU A 81 -14.65 3.31 -20.50
CA LEU A 81 -13.77 3.96 -21.46
C LEU A 81 -14.54 4.26 -22.75
N PRO A 82 -14.00 5.09 -23.66
CA PRO A 82 -14.66 5.37 -24.94
C PRO A 82 -14.97 4.12 -25.76
N SER A 83 -14.11 3.09 -25.67
CA SER A 83 -14.39 1.78 -26.26
C SER A 83 -15.27 0.95 -25.30
N PRO A 84 -16.45 0.47 -25.75
CA PRO A 84 -17.36 -0.31 -24.91
C PRO A 84 -16.85 -1.73 -24.61
N LEU A 85 -15.76 -2.15 -25.27
CA LEU A 85 -15.13 -3.46 -25.09
C LEU A 85 -14.15 -3.49 -23.91
N VAL A 86 -13.83 -2.33 -23.32
CA VAL A 86 -12.85 -2.23 -22.24
C VAL A 86 -13.37 -1.38 -21.07
N ARG A 87 -12.96 -1.77 -19.87
CA ARG A 87 -13.22 -1.01 -18.63
C ARG A 87 -11.90 -0.81 -17.90
N ARG A 88 -11.72 0.37 -17.32
CA ARG A 88 -10.59 0.65 -16.43
C ARG A 88 -11.01 0.30 -15.01
N VAL A 89 -10.23 -0.56 -14.36
CA VAL A 89 -10.43 -0.93 -12.96
C VAL A 89 -9.26 -0.39 -12.15
N THR A 90 -9.58 0.42 -11.14
CA THR A 90 -8.63 0.96 -10.17
C THR A 90 -8.93 0.34 -8.82
N VAL A 91 -7.92 -0.20 -8.15
CA VAL A 91 -8.02 -0.68 -6.77
C VAL A 91 -7.11 0.18 -5.89
N SER A 92 -7.71 0.94 -4.99
CA SER A 92 -7.00 1.78 -4.02
C SER A 92 -7.13 1.16 -2.63
N VAL A 93 -6.04 1.13 -1.86
CA VAL A 93 -5.98 0.47 -0.54
C VAL A 93 -5.75 1.50 0.55
N TYR A 94 -6.56 1.44 1.59
CA TYR A 94 -6.57 2.35 2.73
C TYR A 94 -6.19 1.60 4.01
N PRO A 95 -5.53 2.26 4.98
CA PRO A 95 -5.13 1.64 6.25
C PRO A 95 -6.34 1.25 7.12
N SER A 96 -7.47 1.94 6.95
CA SER A 96 -8.73 1.69 7.65
C SER A 96 -9.91 2.36 6.92
N ALA A 97 -11.14 2.02 7.30
CA ALA A 97 -12.36 2.58 6.68
C ALA A 97 -12.51 4.10 6.85
N SER A 98 -11.94 4.66 7.92
CA SER A 98 -12.01 6.11 8.22
C SER A 98 -10.85 6.91 7.60
N SER A 99 -9.86 6.24 7.02
CA SER A 99 -8.69 6.90 6.46
C SER A 99 -8.93 7.37 5.04
N GLY A 100 -8.59 8.62 4.75
CA GLY A 100 -8.51 9.14 3.37
C GLY A 100 -7.17 8.87 2.68
N THR A 101 -6.15 8.42 3.42
CA THR A 101 -4.80 8.21 2.90
C THR A 101 -4.71 6.89 2.13
N VAL A 102 -4.28 6.96 0.87
CA VAL A 102 -4.04 5.79 0.02
C VAL A 102 -2.64 5.25 0.30
N LEU A 103 -2.55 3.96 0.64
CA LEU A 103 -1.27 3.25 0.85
C LEU A 103 -0.70 2.68 -0.45
N ALA A 104 -1.58 2.18 -1.32
CA ALA A 104 -1.25 1.61 -2.61
C ALA A 104 -2.43 1.80 -3.56
N GLU A 105 -2.14 1.96 -4.85
CA GLU A 105 -3.13 2.01 -5.91
C GLU A 105 -2.60 1.27 -7.14
N VAL A 106 -3.42 0.39 -7.69
CA VAL A 106 -3.11 -0.34 -8.92
C VAL A 106 -4.25 -0.13 -9.91
N VAL A 107 -3.90 0.06 -11.18
CA VAL A 107 -4.83 0.31 -12.27
C VAL A 107 -4.61 -0.73 -13.35
N THR A 108 -5.69 -1.31 -13.84
CA THR A 108 -5.67 -2.22 -14.99
C THR A 108 -6.82 -1.92 -15.96
N VAL A 109 -6.71 -2.46 -17.16
CA VAL A 109 -7.77 -2.41 -18.17
C VAL A 109 -8.21 -3.83 -18.45
N ILE A 110 -9.50 -4.10 -18.29
CA ILE A 110 -10.11 -5.41 -18.54
C ILE A 110 -10.89 -5.34 -19.85
N GLN A 111 -10.78 -6.38 -20.67
CA GLN A 111 -11.51 -6.53 -21.92
C GLN A 111 -12.69 -7.49 -21.74
N ASN A 112 -13.77 -7.28 -22.49
CA ASN A 112 -14.92 -8.16 -22.46
C ASN A 112 -14.66 -9.41 -23.32
N GLU A 113 -14.23 -10.50 -22.68
CA GLU A 113 -13.90 -11.76 -23.36
C GLU A 113 -15.16 -12.55 -23.82
N ALA A 114 -16.35 -12.24 -23.29
CA ALA A 114 -17.61 -12.90 -23.67
C ALA A 114 -18.09 -12.56 -25.10
N ARG A 115 -17.37 -11.69 -25.82
CA ARG A 115 -17.67 -11.29 -27.20
C ARG A 115 -16.73 -11.90 -28.24
N ARG A 116 -15.91 -12.88 -27.85
CA ARG A 116 -14.97 -13.59 -28.75
C ARG A 116 -15.61 -14.82 -29.39
#